data_AF-A0A6I9Y8R3-F1
#
_entry.id   AF-A0A6I9Y8R3-F1
#
_cell.length_a   1.000
_cell.length_b   1.000
_cell.length_c   1.000
_cell.angle_alpha   90.00
_cell.angle_beta   90.00
_cell.angle_gamma   90.00
#
_symmetry.space_group_name_H-M   'P 1'
#
loop_
_entity.id
_entity.type
_entity.pdbx_description
1 polymer ?
#
loop_
_entity_poly.entity_id
_entity_poly.type
_entity_poly.pdbx_seq_one_letter_code
_entity_poly.pdbx_strand_id
1 'polypeptide(L)'
;MDYIFVPDHLEIAQNNKKNGRIVGEIAFQLDRRILAHVFPGITRLYGFTVSNIPEKIKQVSTRSLDGSLDEKKYRTITQRYRNLITRLKKMGYHTDVHPVFSEFLINTYGILKQRPDLSSNPINDNPNDLRKMVIDIVPAKFLGDTLLLLNCLCELSKEDNKALFAW
;
A
#
# COMPACT_ATOMS: atom_id res chain seq x y z
N MET A 1 24.10 5.81 40.91
CA MET A 1 22.69 5.37 40.93
C MET A 1 22.14 5.65 39.56
N ASP A 2 22.23 4.67 38.67
CA ASP A 2 21.72 4.78 37.31
C ASP A 2 20.21 4.53 37.35
N TYR A 3 19.42 5.58 37.13
CA TYR A 3 17.98 5.44 36.94
C TYR A 3 17.75 4.75 35.60
N ILE A 4 17.47 3.44 35.64
CA ILE A 4 16.95 2.71 34.49
C ILE A 4 15.55 3.28 34.21
N PHE A 5 15.44 4.05 33.12
CA PHE A 5 14.17 4.51 32.58
C PHE A 5 13.39 3.27 32.10
N VAL A 6 12.49 2.76 32.93
CA VAL A 6 11.52 1.74 32.51
C VAL A 6 10.39 2.50 31.80
N PRO A 7 10.20 2.34 30.48
CA PRO A 7 9.12 3.03 29.78
C PRO A 7 7.78 2.57 30.36
N ASP A 8 6.88 3.53 30.59
CA ASP A 8 5.57 3.24 31.17
C ASP A 8 4.79 2.26 30.26
N HIS A 9 4.02 1.34 30.84
CA HIS A 9 3.26 0.34 30.06
C HIS A 9 2.31 1.00 29.05
N LEU A 10 1.87 2.22 29.34
CA LEU A 10 1.09 3.06 28.44
C LEU A 10 1.92 3.57 27.24
N GLU A 11 3.17 3.95 27.44
CA GLU A 11 4.09 4.33 26.35
C GLU A 11 4.39 3.14 25.45
N ILE A 12 4.62 1.95 26.00
CA ILE A 12 4.85 0.72 25.21
C ILE A 12 3.61 0.37 24.38
N ALA A 13 2.41 0.44 24.95
CA ALA A 13 1.17 0.18 24.24
C ALA A 13 0.90 1.23 23.13
N GLN A 14 1.20 2.51 23.40
CA GLN A 14 1.09 3.58 22.40
C GLN A 14 2.15 3.45 21.30
N ASN A 15 3.37 3.02 21.64
CA ASN A 15 4.45 2.79 20.69
C ASN A 15 4.15 1.56 19.82
N ASN A 16 3.62 0.47 20.40
CA ASN A 16 3.11 -0.67 19.64
C ASN A 16 1.94 -0.31 18.73
N LYS A 17 1.06 0.59 19.16
CA LYS A 17 -0.04 1.10 18.33
C LYS A 17 0.45 2.05 17.22
N LYS A 18 1.49 2.86 17.47
CA LYS A 18 2.17 3.67 16.45
C LYS A 18 2.93 2.80 15.45
N ASN A 19 3.70 1.83 15.94
CA ASN A 19 4.43 0.87 15.13
C ASN A 19 3.45 0.04 14.31
N GLY A 20 2.30 -0.35 14.87
CA GLY A 20 1.23 -1.05 14.18
C GLY A 20 0.78 -0.36 12.89
N ARG A 21 0.72 0.98 12.88
CA ARG A 21 0.34 1.76 11.70
C ARG A 21 1.27 1.55 10.51
N ILE A 22 2.49 1.06 10.71
CA ILE A 22 3.38 0.72 9.58
C ILE A 22 2.77 -0.37 8.70
N VAL A 23 2.04 -1.31 9.29
CA VAL A 23 1.41 -2.42 8.58
C VAL A 23 0.30 -1.90 7.67
N GLY A 24 -0.57 -1.03 8.19
CA GLY A 24 -1.60 -0.39 7.39
C GLY A 24 -1.01 0.58 6.36
N GLU A 25 0.09 1.27 6.69
CA GLU A 25 0.80 2.14 5.75
C GLU A 25 1.39 1.37 4.56
N ILE A 26 2.01 0.21 4.79
CA ILE A 26 2.52 -0.65 3.71
C ILE A 26 1.40 -1.01 2.72
N ALA A 27 0.25 -1.46 3.25
CA ALA A 27 -0.92 -1.80 2.44
C ALA A 27 -1.45 -0.59 1.67
N PHE A 28 -1.58 0.56 2.34
CA PHE A 28 -2.06 1.81 1.74
C PHE A 28 -1.15 2.30 0.60
N GLN A 29 0.16 2.27 0.80
CA GLN A 29 1.14 2.76 -0.17
C GLN A 29 1.23 1.84 -1.38
N LEU A 30 1.09 0.52 -1.18
CA LEU A 30 0.97 -0.42 -2.29
C LEU A 30 -0.27 -0.09 -3.15
N ASP A 31 -1.44 0.05 -2.53
CA ASP A 31 -2.69 0.35 -3.24
C ASP A 31 -2.59 1.67 -4.01
N ARG A 32 -2.05 2.71 -3.38
CA ARG A 32 -1.84 4.02 -4.01
C ARG A 32 -0.92 3.92 -5.23
N ARG A 33 0.17 3.15 -5.14
CA ARG A 33 1.11 2.95 -6.25
C ARG A 33 0.49 2.13 -7.39
N ILE A 34 -0.28 1.09 -7.08
CA ILE A 34 -1.02 0.32 -8.10
C ILE A 34 -1.97 1.25 -8.85
N LEU A 35 -2.77 2.03 -8.13
CA LEU A 35 -3.72 2.97 -8.74
C LEU A 35 -3.02 4.05 -9.57
N ALA A 36 -1.96 4.66 -9.05
CA ALA A 36 -1.19 5.69 -9.76
C ALA A 36 -0.50 5.13 -11.02
N HIS A 37 -0.05 3.88 -10.97
CA HIS A 37 0.50 3.20 -12.14
C HIS A 37 -0.58 3.01 -13.21
N VAL A 38 -1.76 2.49 -12.86
CA VAL A 38 -2.83 2.22 -13.83
C VAL A 38 -3.40 3.51 -14.42
N PHE A 39 -3.64 4.52 -13.58
CA PHE A 39 -4.32 5.77 -13.93
C PHE A 39 -3.39 6.99 -13.82
N PRO A 40 -2.33 7.09 -14.65
CA PRO A 40 -1.42 8.23 -14.57
C PRO A 40 -2.16 9.51 -14.99
N GLY A 41 -1.88 10.58 -14.27
CA GLY A 41 -2.47 11.91 -14.52
C GLY A 41 -3.85 12.12 -13.89
N ILE A 42 -4.47 11.10 -13.28
CA ILE A 42 -5.65 11.31 -12.44
C ILE A 42 -5.18 11.73 -11.05
N THR A 43 -5.34 13.01 -10.73
CA THR A 43 -4.89 13.59 -9.45
C THR A 43 -5.76 13.19 -8.26
N ARG A 44 -7.04 12.89 -8.50
CA ARG A 44 -8.02 12.56 -7.46
C ARG A 44 -8.75 11.27 -7.81
N LEU A 45 -8.30 10.18 -7.22
CA LEU A 45 -8.81 8.83 -7.41
C LEU A 45 -9.92 8.50 -6.38
N TYR A 46 -10.87 9.42 -6.18
CA TYR A 46 -11.93 9.23 -5.18
C TYR A 46 -12.82 8.04 -5.52
N GLY A 47 -12.99 7.14 -4.56
CA GLY A 47 -13.74 5.89 -4.75
C GLY A 47 -13.07 4.89 -5.68
N PHE A 48 -11.77 5.07 -6.00
CA PHE A 48 -10.98 4.03 -6.66
C PHE A 48 -10.34 3.18 -5.57
N THR A 49 -10.47 1.87 -5.72
CA THR A 49 -9.81 0.86 -4.91
C THR A 49 -9.13 -0.12 -5.86
N VAL A 50 -8.16 -0.90 -5.37
CA VAL A 50 -7.53 -1.90 -6.23
C VAL A 50 -8.55 -2.95 -6.72
N SER A 51 -9.54 -3.26 -5.88
CA SER A 51 -10.63 -4.20 -6.20
C SER A 51 -11.50 -3.74 -7.36
N ASN A 52 -11.73 -2.43 -7.53
CA ASN A 52 -12.62 -1.89 -8.55
C ASN A 52 -11.92 -1.36 -9.80
N ILE A 53 -10.61 -1.59 -9.95
CA ILE A 53 -9.84 -1.12 -11.12
C ILE A 53 -10.51 -1.50 -12.45
N PRO A 54 -10.95 -2.75 -12.71
CA PRO A 54 -11.55 -3.12 -14.00
C PRO A 54 -12.76 -2.24 -14.37
N GLU A 55 -13.61 -1.94 -13.38
CA GLU A 55 -14.78 -1.08 -13.53
C GLU A 55 -14.36 0.38 -13.76
N LYS A 56 -13.37 0.86 -13.00
CA LYS A 56 -12.82 2.21 -13.14
C LYS A 56 -12.16 2.44 -14.49
N ILE A 57 -11.50 1.43 -15.06
CA ILE A 57 -10.94 1.51 -16.42
C ILE A 57 -12.04 1.78 -17.44
N LYS A 58 -13.18 1.09 -17.33
CA LYS A 58 -14.34 1.35 -18.19
C LYS A 58 -14.87 2.77 -17.98
N GLN A 59 -15.07 3.17 -16.72
CA GLN A 59 -15.60 4.49 -16.36
C GLN A 59 -14.74 5.64 -16.91
N VAL A 60 -13.40 5.60 -16.73
CA VAL A 60 -12.51 6.68 -17.20
C VAL A 60 -12.32 6.67 -18.72
N SER A 61 -12.65 5.56 -19.38
CA SER A 61 -12.55 5.43 -20.83
C SER A 61 -13.86 5.82 -21.53
N THR A 62 -14.97 5.91 -20.80
CA THR A 62 -16.22 6.45 -21.33
C THR A 62 -16.08 7.96 -21.56
N ARG A 63 -16.47 8.42 -22.74
CA ARG A 63 -16.49 9.84 -23.11
C ARG A 63 -17.69 10.52 -22.46
N SER A 64 -17.45 11.67 -21.83
CA SER A 64 -18.52 12.43 -21.15
C SER A 64 -19.56 13.02 -22.10
N LEU A 65 -19.20 13.21 -23.38
CA LEU A 65 -20.04 13.89 -24.37
C LEU A 65 -21.19 13.01 -24.89
N ASP A 66 -20.93 11.74 -25.15
CA ASP A 66 -21.87 10.83 -25.83
C ASP A 66 -22.03 9.48 -25.11
N GLY A 67 -21.32 9.26 -24.00
CA GLY A 67 -21.34 7.99 -23.27
C GLY A 67 -20.67 6.83 -24.02
N SER A 68 -20.04 7.09 -25.17
CA SER A 68 -19.34 6.07 -25.95
C SER A 68 -18.00 5.71 -25.30
N LEU A 69 -17.54 4.48 -25.52
CA LEU A 69 -16.25 4.03 -25.01
C LEU A 69 -15.13 4.51 -25.94
N ASP A 70 -14.15 5.22 -25.38
CA ASP A 70 -12.88 5.45 -26.05
C ASP A 70 -12.06 4.15 -26.04
N GLU A 71 -12.23 3.37 -27.10
CA GLU A 71 -11.54 2.09 -27.31
C GLU A 71 -10.02 2.20 -27.19
N LYS A 72 -9.42 3.28 -27.69
CA LYS A 72 -7.96 3.47 -27.65
C LYS A 72 -7.50 3.68 -26.22
N LYS A 73 -8.20 4.54 -25.47
CA LYS A 73 -7.93 4.78 -24.05
C LYS A 73 -8.17 3.53 -23.21
N TYR A 74 -9.30 2.85 -23.42
CA TYR A 74 -9.66 1.61 -22.75
C TYR A 74 -8.59 0.53 -22.92
N ARG A 75 -8.16 0.27 -24.16
CA ARG A 75 -7.10 -0.71 -24.47
C ARG A 75 -5.78 -0.34 -23.81
N THR A 76 -5.39 0.94 -23.88
CA THR A 76 -4.12 1.42 -23.30
C THR A 76 -4.08 1.21 -21.79
N ILE A 77 -5.12 1.64 -21.07
CA ILE A 77 -5.18 1.50 -19.61
C ILE A 77 -5.31 0.03 -19.21
N THR A 78 -6.14 -0.74 -19.92
CA THR A 78 -6.31 -2.19 -19.67
C THR A 78 -4.99 -2.93 -19.85
N GLN A 79 -4.21 -2.63 -20.90
CA GLN A 79 -2.93 -3.27 -21.12
C GLN A 79 -1.95 -2.95 -20.00
N ARG A 80 -1.92 -1.69 -19.54
CA ARG A 80 -1.07 -1.30 -18.41
C ARG A 80 -1.45 -2.06 -17.14
N TYR A 81 -2.74 -2.14 -16.81
CA TYR A 81 -3.23 -2.92 -15.68
C TYR A 81 -2.85 -4.40 -15.79
N ARG A 82 -3.03 -5.03 -16.96
CA ARG A 82 -2.66 -6.44 -17.17
C ARG A 82 -1.17 -6.68 -17.00
N ASN A 83 -0.32 -5.80 -17.52
CA ASN A 83 1.13 -5.90 -17.37
C ASN A 83 1.54 -5.83 -15.89
N LEU A 84 0.98 -4.87 -15.15
CA LEU A 84 1.22 -4.70 -13.71
C LEU A 84 0.78 -5.94 -12.93
N ILE A 85 -0.47 -6.38 -13.09
CA ILE A 85 -1.01 -7.54 -12.37
C ILE A 85 -0.27 -8.82 -12.74
N THR A 86 0.15 -9.01 -13.99
CA THR A 86 0.94 -10.18 -14.38
C THR A 86 2.24 -10.25 -13.59
N ARG A 87 2.89 -9.11 -13.35
CA ARG A 87 4.12 -9.04 -12.55
C ARG A 87 3.85 -9.31 -11.08
N LEU A 88 2.83 -8.67 -10.49
CA LEU A 88 2.46 -8.92 -9.09
C LEU A 88 2.05 -10.39 -8.86
N LYS A 89 1.31 -11.01 -9.80
CA LYS A 89 0.94 -12.43 -9.75
C LYS A 89 2.14 -13.36 -9.73
N LYS A 90 3.23 -13.04 -10.46
CA LYS A 90 4.48 -13.82 -10.41
C LYS A 90 5.13 -13.82 -9.03
N MET A 91 4.82 -12.83 -8.19
CA MET A 91 5.29 -12.74 -6.81
C MET A 91 4.34 -13.43 -5.82
N GLY A 92 3.15 -13.86 -6.26
CA GLY A 92 2.10 -14.46 -5.41
C GLY A 92 0.89 -13.55 -5.18
N TYR A 93 0.83 -12.35 -5.75
CA TYR A 93 -0.29 -11.44 -5.56
C TYR A 93 -1.56 -11.90 -6.30
N HIS A 94 -2.57 -12.32 -5.54
CA HIS A 94 -3.94 -12.60 -5.97
C HIS A 94 -4.83 -11.35 -5.95
N THR A 95 -5.45 -11.01 -7.09
CA THR A 95 -6.31 -9.82 -7.27
C THR A 95 -7.69 -9.93 -6.63
N ASP A 96 -8.09 -11.13 -6.25
CA ASP A 96 -9.33 -11.48 -5.57
C ASP A 96 -9.17 -11.50 -4.04
N VAL A 97 -7.95 -11.68 -3.54
CA VAL A 97 -7.66 -11.76 -2.10
C VAL A 97 -6.99 -10.49 -1.58
N HIS A 98 -5.89 -10.06 -2.20
CA HIS A 98 -5.03 -9.05 -1.62
C HIS A 98 -5.60 -7.63 -1.60
N PRO A 99 -6.44 -7.19 -2.55
CA PRO A 99 -7.12 -5.90 -2.42
C PRO A 99 -8.07 -5.81 -1.23
N VAL A 100 -8.75 -6.91 -0.89
CA VAL A 100 -9.63 -6.96 0.29
C VAL A 100 -8.79 -7.05 1.56
N PHE A 101 -7.71 -7.82 1.51
CA PHE A 101 -6.77 -7.95 2.62
C PHE A 101 -6.02 -6.64 2.91
N SER A 102 -5.63 -5.86 1.90
CA SER A 102 -5.00 -4.55 2.08
C SER A 102 -5.94 -3.58 2.79
N GLU A 103 -7.19 -3.52 2.36
CA GLU A 103 -8.24 -2.74 3.03
C GLU A 103 -8.46 -3.19 4.48
N PHE A 104 -8.47 -4.50 4.74
CA PHE A 104 -8.54 -5.04 6.10
C PHE A 104 -7.36 -4.57 6.97
N LEU A 105 -6.12 -4.60 6.45
CA LEU A 105 -4.95 -4.12 7.19
C LEU A 105 -5.02 -2.62 7.47
N ILE A 106 -5.41 -1.82 6.47
CA ILE A 106 -5.59 -0.37 6.60
C ILE A 106 -6.61 -0.05 7.69
N ASN A 107 -7.75 -0.75 7.70
CA ASN A 107 -8.81 -0.55 8.68
C ASN A 107 -8.42 -1.05 10.08
N THR A 108 -7.62 -2.12 10.17
CA THR A 108 -7.21 -2.72 11.44
C THR A 108 -6.07 -1.94 12.11
N TYR A 109 -5.03 -1.60 11.34
CA TYR A 109 -3.80 -1.00 11.85
C TYR A 109 -3.76 0.53 11.69
N GLY A 110 -4.57 1.09 10.79
CA GLY A 110 -4.53 2.50 10.43
C GLY A 110 -3.33 2.87 9.57
N ILE A 111 -3.35 4.10 9.04
CA ILE A 111 -2.27 4.67 8.20
C ILE A 111 -1.48 5.74 8.96
N LEU A 112 -0.27 6.03 8.49
CA LEU A 112 0.54 7.13 8.98
C LEU A 112 0.05 8.44 8.35
N LYS A 113 -0.69 9.24 9.14
CA LYS A 113 -1.25 10.52 8.68
C LYS A 113 -0.21 11.63 8.50
N GLN A 114 0.98 11.49 9.09
CA GLN A 114 2.06 12.47 9.06
C GLN A 114 3.39 11.74 9.02
N ARG A 115 4.39 12.38 8.39
CA ARG A 115 5.78 11.94 8.50
C ARG A 115 6.15 11.95 9.99
N PRO A 116 6.67 10.86 10.56
CA PRO A 116 7.19 10.86 11.92
C PRO A 116 8.23 11.97 12.03
N ASP A 117 8.08 12.85 13.01
CA ASP A 117 9.06 13.90 13.27
C ASP A 117 10.44 13.27 13.45
N LEU A 118 11.45 13.86 12.81
CA LEU A 118 12.84 13.37 12.81
C LEU A 118 13.43 13.19 14.22
N SER A 119 12.80 13.78 15.24
CA SER A 119 13.15 13.64 16.66
C SER A 119 12.71 12.32 17.30
N SER A 120 11.80 11.57 16.67
CA SER A 120 11.15 10.38 17.23
C SER A 120 11.38 9.16 16.34
N ASN A 121 12.63 8.71 16.22
CA ASN A 121 13.08 7.62 15.34
C ASN A 121 12.70 7.82 13.85
N PRO A 122 13.67 8.05 12.95
CA PRO A 122 13.35 8.02 11.52
C PRO A 122 12.76 6.64 11.21
N ILE A 123 11.50 6.60 10.74
CA ILE A 123 10.99 5.38 10.11
C ILE A 123 11.96 5.13 8.97
N ASN A 124 12.79 4.11 9.16
CA ASN A 124 13.74 3.71 8.15
C ASN A 124 12.92 3.00 7.10
N ASP A 125 12.73 3.63 5.93
CA ASP A 125 12.11 3.03 4.75
C ASP A 125 12.96 1.87 4.18
N ASN A 126 13.86 1.30 4.98
CA ASN A 126 14.65 0.14 4.67
C ASN A 126 13.76 -1.11 4.69
N PRO A 127 13.64 -1.84 3.56
CA PRO A 127 12.81 -3.04 3.46
C PRO A 127 13.08 -4.08 4.55
N ASN A 128 14.34 -4.21 5.00
CA ASN A 128 14.73 -5.18 6.02
C ASN A 128 14.19 -4.82 7.41
N ASP A 129 14.16 -3.53 7.74
CA ASP A 129 13.65 -3.06 9.04
C ASP A 129 12.12 -3.12 9.06
N LEU A 130 11.47 -2.76 7.96
CA LEU A 130 10.03 -2.95 7.76
C LEU A 130 9.63 -4.42 7.92
N ARG A 131 10.41 -5.34 7.33
CA ARG A 131 10.17 -6.78 7.45
C ARG A 131 10.23 -7.26 8.91
N LYS A 132 11.22 -6.80 9.68
CA LYS A 132 11.34 -7.13 11.12
C LYS A 132 10.13 -6.61 11.89
N MET A 133 9.71 -5.36 11.65
CA MET A 133 8.53 -4.79 12.30
C MET A 133 7.25 -5.56 11.96
N VAL A 134 7.06 -5.94 10.70
CA VAL A 134 5.91 -6.76 10.29
C VAL A 134 5.88 -8.11 11.03
N ILE A 135 7.04 -8.77 11.19
CA ILE A 135 7.14 -10.05 11.91
C ILE A 135 6.76 -9.90 13.39
N ASP A 136 7.13 -8.79 14.02
CA ASP A 136 6.86 -8.53 15.44
C ASP A 136 5.38 -8.16 15.70
N ILE A 137 4.76 -7.44 14.77
CA ILE A 137 3.43 -6.85 14.95
C ILE A 137 2.29 -7.75 14.43
N VAL A 138 2.52 -8.46 13.33
CA VAL A 138 1.44 -9.13 12.59
C VAL A 138 1.26 -10.56 13.09
N PRO A 139 0.03 -10.98 13.45
CA PRO A 139 -0.25 -12.37 13.81
C PRO A 139 0.19 -13.34 12.73
N ALA A 140 0.74 -14.50 13.12
CA ALA A 140 1.29 -15.50 12.20
C ALA A 140 0.35 -15.88 11.04
N LYS A 141 -0.97 -15.91 11.29
CA LYS A 141 -2.00 -16.19 10.27
C LYS A 141 -2.06 -15.19 9.11
N PHE A 142 -1.60 -13.95 9.31
CA PHE A 142 -1.64 -12.87 8.32
C PHE A 142 -0.24 -12.48 7.83
N LEU A 143 0.81 -13.05 8.44
CA LEU A 143 2.18 -12.65 8.21
C LEU A 143 2.62 -12.88 6.75
N GLY A 144 2.25 -14.02 6.16
CA GLY A 144 2.60 -14.37 4.78
C GLY A 144 2.09 -13.34 3.77
N ASP A 145 0.79 -13.04 3.83
CA ASP A 145 0.16 -12.07 2.93
C ASP A 145 0.69 -10.65 3.17
N THR A 146 0.92 -10.23 4.42
CA THR A 146 1.49 -8.90 4.70
C THR A 146 2.91 -8.76 4.16
N LEU A 147 3.76 -9.78 4.32
CA LEU A 147 5.11 -9.78 3.76
C LEU A 147 5.09 -9.76 2.23
N LEU A 148 4.12 -10.44 1.61
CA LEU A 148 3.91 -10.37 0.18
C LEU A 148 3.54 -8.95 -0.27
N LEU A 149 2.65 -8.25 0.44
CA LEU A 149 2.33 -6.85 0.14
C LEU A 149 3.59 -5.96 0.23
N LEU A 150 4.40 -6.14 1.28
CA LEU A 150 5.67 -5.42 1.43
C LEU A 150 6.62 -5.68 0.25
N ASN A 151 6.77 -6.94 -0.17
CA ASN A 151 7.61 -7.28 -1.32
C ASN A 151 7.09 -6.62 -2.60
N CYS A 152 5.77 -6.64 -2.83
CA CYS A 152 5.16 -5.96 -3.97
C CYS A 152 5.44 -4.45 -3.95
N LEU A 153 5.31 -3.81 -2.78
CA LEU A 153 5.62 -2.40 -2.59
C LEU A 153 7.09 -2.09 -2.91
N CYS A 154 8.02 -2.91 -2.43
CA CYS A 154 9.44 -2.77 -2.71
C CYS A 154 9.76 -2.91 -4.20
N GLU A 155 9.15 -3.85 -4.91
CA GLU A 155 9.37 -4.02 -6.35
C GLU A 155 8.83 -2.83 -7.14
N LEU A 156 7.65 -2.29 -6.80
CA LEU A 156 7.12 -1.10 -7.45
C LEU A 156 7.96 0.16 -7.14
N SER A 157 8.54 0.24 -5.94
CA SER A 157 9.46 1.30 -5.52
C SER A 157 10.78 1.32 -6.28
N LYS A 158 11.36 0.15 -6.55
CA LYS A 158 12.55 0.06 -7.40
C LYS A 158 12.26 0.50 -8.84
N GLU A 159 11.09 0.15 -9.35
CA GLU A 159 10.71 0.48 -10.73
C GLU A 159 10.40 1.97 -10.93
N ASP A 160 9.66 2.58 -10.01
CA ASP A 160 9.33 4.01 -10.11
C ASP A 160 10.39 4.94 -9.51
N ASN A 161 11.43 4.38 -8.90
CA ASN A 161 12.52 5.07 -8.21
C ASN A 161 12.03 6.05 -7.12
N LYS A 162 10.94 5.70 -6.43
CA LYS A 162 10.36 6.49 -5.33
C LYS A 162 10.52 5.79 -3.99
N ALA A 163 10.69 6.57 -2.92
CA ALA A 163 10.70 6.09 -1.53
C ALA A 163 9.43 5.30 -1.19
N LEU A 164 9.55 4.20 -0.43
CA LEU A 164 8.45 3.28 -0.13
C LEU A 164 7.20 4.01 0.34
N PHE A 165 7.37 5.00 1.21
CA PHE A 165 6.29 5.85 1.70
C PHE A 165 6.33 7.22 1.03
N ALA A 166 5.25 7.54 0.31
CA ALA A 166 5.02 8.85 -0.25
C ALA A 166 4.06 9.63 0.66
N TRP A 167 4.58 10.68 1.31
CA TRP A 167 3.84 11.61 2.16
C TRP A 167 2.92 12.52 1.33
#